data_AF-A0A6N8HD45-F1
#
_entry.id   AF-A0A6N8HD45-F1
#
_cell.length_a   1.000
_cell.length_b   1.000
_cell.length_c   1.000
_cell.angle_alpha   90.00
_cell.angle_beta   90.00
_cell.angle_gamma   90.00
#
_symmetry.space_group_name_H-M   'P 1'
#
loop_
_entity.id
_entity.type
_entity.pdbx_description
1 polymer ?
#
loop_
_entity_poly.entity_id
_entity_poly.type
_entity_poly.pdbx_seq_one_letter_code
_entity_poly.pdbx_strand_id
1 'polypeptide(L)'
;MRSKIIYGLAIMGLIAVGCNDPDDGSYVDPVTIYEKMDGDWGLMSLKMVDEYAKANAIEPSEQNMGAYFNYEDFKIRFSVDDKMEPTTYEVMGDVPPLFPANGYWKLSSAFQQPNGEAVKIYLYSDAQKTLMTDELRLVAVPGSNEQMELQLVRKSEGIAFVSYSFKLNAVN
;
A
#
# COMPACT_ATOMS: atom_id res chain seq x y z
N MET A 1 -42.16 -68.12 -14.53
CA MET A 1 -42.73 -66.77 -14.31
C MET A 1 -41.95 -66.09 -13.21
N ARG A 2 -41.04 -65.17 -13.58
CA ARG A 2 -41.25 -63.71 -13.46
C ARG A 2 -41.40 -63.22 -12.02
N SER A 3 -40.36 -63.29 -11.18
CA SER A 3 -40.36 -62.46 -9.94
C SER A 3 -39.06 -62.36 -9.13
N LYS A 4 -37.86 -62.48 -9.72
CA LYS A 4 -36.62 -62.36 -8.91
C LYS A 4 -35.50 -61.49 -9.48
N ILE A 5 -35.67 -60.88 -10.65
CA ILE A 5 -34.64 -60.04 -11.29
C ILE A 5 -35.02 -58.53 -11.27
N ILE A 6 -36.06 -58.15 -10.52
CA ILE A 6 -36.56 -56.76 -10.52
C ILE A 6 -36.02 -55.95 -9.33
N TYR A 7 -35.58 -56.59 -8.24
CA TYR A 7 -35.09 -55.87 -7.06
C TYR A 7 -33.62 -55.43 -7.14
N GLY A 8 -32.81 -56.01 -8.03
CA GLY A 8 -31.39 -55.66 -8.17
C GLY A 8 -31.13 -54.38 -8.97
N LEU A 9 -32.03 -54.01 -9.89
CA LEU A 9 -31.84 -52.85 -10.77
C LEU A 9 -32.36 -51.53 -10.17
N ALA A 10 -33.25 -51.59 -9.17
CA ALA A 10 -33.84 -50.39 -8.57
C ALA A 10 -32.93 -49.70 -7.53
N ILE A 11 -31.93 -50.40 -6.99
CA ILE A 11 -31.02 -49.86 -5.95
C ILE A 11 -29.80 -49.17 -6.58
N MET A 12 -29.48 -49.45 -7.85
CA MET A 12 -28.28 -48.91 -8.51
C MET A 12 -28.53 -47.56 -9.22
N GLY A 13 -29.79 -47.10 -9.30
CA GLY A 13 -30.17 -45.83 -9.95
C GLY A 13 -30.21 -44.61 -9.02
N LEU A 14 -29.98 -44.77 -7.71
CA LEU A 14 -30.11 -43.68 -6.72
C LEU A 14 -28.78 -43.03 -6.30
N ILE A 15 -27.64 -43.43 -6.90
CA ILE A 15 -26.30 -42.96 -6.51
C ILE A 15 -25.74 -41.91 -7.50
N ALA A 16 -26.55 -41.41 -8.43
CA ALA A 16 -26.07 -40.56 -9.53
C ALA A 16 -26.66 -39.13 -9.55
N VAL A 17 -27.14 -38.61 -8.41
CA VAL A 17 -27.55 -37.20 -8.29
C VAL A 17 -26.95 -36.63 -7.01
N GLY A 18 -25.70 -36.25 -7.12
CA GLY A 18 -24.97 -35.45 -6.15
C GLY A 18 -23.93 -34.66 -6.91
N CYS A 19 -24.39 -33.82 -7.86
CA CYS A 19 -23.58 -32.69 -8.29
C CYS A 19 -23.28 -31.89 -7.02
N ASN A 20 -22.08 -32.03 -6.48
CA ASN A 20 -21.53 -30.93 -5.70
C ASN A 20 -21.46 -29.76 -6.68
N ASP A 21 -22.35 -28.78 -6.51
CA ASP A 21 -22.02 -27.45 -6.99
C ASP A 21 -20.63 -27.13 -6.43
N PRO A 22 -19.64 -26.77 -7.25
CA PRO A 22 -18.41 -26.25 -6.70
C PRO A 22 -18.81 -25.04 -5.86
N ASP A 23 -18.68 -25.18 -4.54
CA ASP A 23 -18.78 -24.11 -3.55
C ASP A 23 -17.52 -23.22 -3.65
N ASP A 24 -17.10 -22.95 -4.89
CA ASP A 24 -16.06 -22.04 -5.26
C ASP A 24 -16.77 -20.69 -5.24
N GLY A 25 -16.76 -20.04 -4.07
CA GLY A 25 -17.50 -18.81 -3.80
C GLY A 25 -17.48 -17.77 -4.94
N SER A 26 -18.47 -16.88 -4.93
CA SER A 26 -18.63 -15.86 -5.98
C SER A 26 -17.34 -15.05 -6.19
N TYR A 27 -16.96 -14.83 -7.45
CA TYR A 27 -15.84 -13.97 -7.80
C TYR A 27 -15.96 -12.59 -7.13
N VAL A 28 -14.89 -12.17 -6.47
CA VAL A 28 -14.68 -10.82 -5.95
C VAL A 28 -13.42 -10.26 -6.59
N ASP A 29 -13.39 -8.95 -6.83
CA ASP A 29 -12.21 -8.32 -7.40
C ASP A 29 -11.01 -8.40 -6.44
N PRO A 30 -9.78 -8.52 -6.98
CA PRO A 30 -8.58 -8.58 -6.14
C PRO A 30 -8.34 -7.28 -5.37
N VAL A 31 -7.95 -7.43 -4.09
CA VAL A 31 -7.59 -6.28 -3.24
C VAL A 31 -6.38 -5.53 -3.80
N THR A 32 -6.60 -4.26 -4.10
CA THR A 32 -5.62 -3.29 -4.60
C THR A 32 -4.73 -2.77 -3.47
N ILE A 33 -3.64 -2.10 -3.85
CA ILE A 33 -2.79 -1.36 -2.91
C ILE A 33 -3.54 -0.13 -2.36
N TYR A 34 -4.46 0.45 -3.14
CA TYR A 34 -5.26 1.60 -2.68
C TYR A 34 -6.07 1.24 -1.44
N GLU A 35 -6.80 0.12 -1.48
CA GLU A 35 -7.58 -0.40 -0.35
C GLU A 35 -6.71 -0.65 0.87
N LYS A 36 -5.48 -1.14 0.67
CA LYS A 36 -4.54 -1.41 1.76
C LYS A 36 -3.97 -0.15 2.40
N MET A 37 -3.90 0.94 1.64
CA MET A 37 -3.35 2.22 2.11
C MET A 37 -4.40 3.13 2.70
N ASP A 38 -5.69 2.90 2.44
CA ASP A 38 -6.77 3.70 2.99
C ASP A 38 -6.71 3.76 4.53
N GLY A 39 -6.91 4.96 5.08
CA GLY A 39 -6.91 5.21 6.53
C GLY A 39 -5.75 6.07 7.03
N ASP A 40 -5.61 6.08 8.36
CA ASP A 40 -4.65 6.89 9.10
C ASP A 40 -3.38 6.12 9.44
N TRP A 41 -2.24 6.78 9.27
CA TRP A 41 -0.93 6.19 9.48
C TRP A 41 -0.05 7.09 10.33
N GLY A 42 0.36 6.58 11.49
CA GLY A 42 1.22 7.29 12.44
C GLY A 42 2.68 6.97 12.23
N LEU A 43 3.56 7.92 12.52
CA LEU A 43 5.00 7.70 12.41
C LEU A 43 5.54 6.83 13.54
N MET A 44 6.18 5.73 13.17
CA MET A 44 7.00 4.94 14.08
C MET A 44 8.45 5.41 14.11
N SER A 45 8.99 5.76 12.95
CA SER A 45 10.37 6.21 12.80
C SER A 45 10.53 7.01 11.51
N LEU A 46 11.30 8.10 11.59
CA LEU A 46 11.77 8.84 10.43
C LEU A 46 13.30 8.79 10.42
N LYS A 47 13.87 8.29 9.33
CA LYS A 47 15.31 8.27 9.10
C LYS A 47 15.66 9.16 7.91
N MET A 48 16.56 10.11 8.11
CA MET A 48 17.22 10.85 7.04
C MET A 48 18.52 10.15 6.65
N VAL A 49 18.81 10.08 5.37
CA VAL A 49 20.04 9.49 4.81
C VAL A 49 20.70 10.53 3.91
N ASP A 50 21.95 10.86 4.20
CA ASP A 50 22.81 11.60 3.27
C ASP A 50 23.33 10.63 2.21
N GLU A 51 22.79 10.76 0.99
CA GLU A 51 23.09 9.84 -0.11
C GLU A 51 24.53 10.03 -0.61
N TYR A 52 25.12 11.22 -0.46
CA TYR A 52 26.51 11.46 -0.81
C TYR A 52 27.46 10.81 0.18
N ALA A 53 27.23 11.02 1.49
CA ALA A 53 28.02 10.40 2.54
C ALA A 53 27.94 8.87 2.45
N LYS A 54 26.73 8.33 2.26
CA LYS A 54 26.49 6.90 2.08
C LYS A 54 27.23 6.33 0.87
N ALA A 55 27.16 7.00 -0.29
CA ALA A 55 27.85 6.55 -1.50
C ALA A 55 29.38 6.54 -1.36
N ASN A 56 29.92 7.39 -0.48
CA ASN A 56 31.37 7.52 -0.24
C ASN A 56 31.83 6.85 1.07
N ALA A 57 30.97 6.08 1.74
CA ALA A 57 31.25 5.44 3.03
C ALA A 57 31.76 6.41 4.12
N ILE A 58 31.20 7.62 4.15
CA ILE A 58 31.47 8.65 5.16
C ILE A 58 30.43 8.54 6.26
N GLU A 59 30.86 8.47 7.52
CA GLU A 59 29.97 8.35 8.68
C GLU A 59 29.95 9.62 9.55
N PRO A 60 28.80 9.96 10.17
CA PRO A 60 27.50 9.29 10.03
C PRO A 60 26.81 9.65 8.70
N SER A 61 26.31 8.63 8.00
CA SER A 61 25.52 8.81 6.76
C SER A 61 24.01 8.81 6.98
N GLU A 62 23.56 8.46 8.20
CA GLU A 62 22.15 8.35 8.56
C GLU A 62 21.87 9.08 9.88
N GLN A 63 20.69 9.69 9.98
CA GLN A 63 20.21 10.34 11.19
C GLN A 63 18.75 9.99 11.47
N ASN A 64 18.45 9.56 12.69
CA ASN A 64 17.08 9.40 13.15
C ASN A 64 16.49 10.78 13.47
N MET A 65 15.45 11.16 12.75
CA MET A 65 14.77 12.45 12.85
C MET A 65 13.63 12.44 13.88
N GLY A 66 13.18 11.26 14.33
CA GLY A 66 11.99 11.15 15.18
C GLY A 66 12.11 11.89 16.52
N ALA A 67 13.32 11.97 17.08
CA ALA A 67 13.59 12.71 18.31
C ALA A 67 13.75 14.23 18.11
N TYR A 68 13.66 14.71 16.88
CA TYR A 68 13.80 16.12 16.54
C TYR A 68 12.49 16.64 15.95
N PHE A 69 12.18 17.91 16.14
CA PHE A 69 11.08 18.60 15.45
C PHE A 69 9.67 17.97 15.60
N ASN A 70 9.37 17.35 16.75
CA ASN A 70 8.05 16.81 17.10
C ASN A 70 7.50 15.79 16.09
N TYR A 71 8.35 15.11 15.32
CA TYR A 71 7.89 14.11 14.33
C TYR A 71 7.09 12.95 14.94
N GLU A 72 7.11 12.77 16.27
CA GLU A 72 6.20 11.86 16.98
C GLU A 72 4.71 12.15 16.75
N ASP A 73 4.35 13.40 16.43
CA ASP A 73 2.99 13.81 16.11
C ASP A 73 2.62 13.61 14.62
N PHE A 74 3.59 13.24 13.77
CA PHE A 74 3.35 13.04 12.35
C PHE A 74 2.33 11.92 12.14
N LYS A 75 1.28 12.26 11.39
CA LYS A 75 0.34 11.30 10.81
C LYS A 75 0.09 11.64 9.36
N ILE A 76 -0.22 10.64 8.55
CA ILE A 76 -0.68 10.82 7.18
C ILE A 76 -1.93 9.99 6.96
N ARG A 77 -2.97 10.62 6.43
CA ARG A 77 -4.17 9.97 5.94
C ARG A 77 -4.07 9.79 4.43
N PHE A 78 -4.36 8.60 3.96
CA PHE A 78 -4.71 8.36 2.55
C PHE A 78 -6.18 8.00 2.49
N SER A 79 -6.91 8.61 1.55
CA SER A 79 -8.34 8.36 1.39
C SER A 79 -8.64 7.81 0.01
N VAL A 80 -9.60 6.88 -0.05
CA VAL A 80 -10.20 6.36 -1.27
C VAL A 80 -11.69 6.71 -1.35
N ASP A 81 -12.32 6.52 -2.50
CA ASP A 81 -13.77 6.64 -2.69
C ASP A 81 -14.49 5.28 -2.54
N ASP A 82 -15.81 5.26 -2.77
CA ASP A 82 -16.64 4.05 -2.70
C ASP A 82 -16.25 2.95 -3.71
N LYS A 83 -15.41 3.29 -4.69
CA LYS A 83 -14.88 2.36 -5.70
C LYS A 83 -13.42 1.98 -5.42
N MET A 84 -12.90 2.36 -4.25
CA MET A 84 -11.53 2.14 -3.84
C MET A 84 -10.49 2.86 -4.72
N GLU A 85 -10.90 3.97 -5.35
CA GLU A 85 -10.00 4.82 -6.12
C GLU A 85 -9.44 5.95 -5.24
N PRO A 86 -8.16 6.34 -5.41
CA PRO A 86 -7.52 7.33 -4.55
C PRO A 86 -8.12 8.72 -4.73
N THR A 87 -8.48 9.35 -3.62
CA THR A 87 -9.02 10.72 -3.58
C THR A 87 -7.94 11.68 -3.09
N THR A 88 -7.86 11.88 -1.78
CA THR A 88 -7.02 12.88 -1.13
C THR A 88 -6.02 12.24 -0.18
N TYR A 89 -4.96 12.98 0.11
CA TYR A 89 -4.08 12.68 1.22
C TYR A 89 -3.93 13.93 2.11
N GLU A 90 -3.67 13.72 3.39
CA GLU A 90 -3.48 14.78 4.37
C GLU A 90 -2.42 14.38 5.39
N VAL A 91 -1.42 15.22 5.58
CA VAL A 91 -0.42 15.15 6.65
C VAL A 91 -0.93 15.99 7.81
N MET A 92 -0.98 15.35 8.98
CA MET A 92 -1.43 15.93 10.24
C MET A 92 -0.28 15.93 11.25
N GLY A 93 -0.39 16.79 12.27
CA GLY A 93 0.63 16.98 13.31
C GLY A 93 1.37 18.31 13.17
N ASP A 94 1.99 18.77 14.26
CA ASP A 94 2.81 19.99 14.28
C ASP A 94 4.27 19.65 13.93
N VAL A 95 4.50 19.35 12.65
CA VAL A 95 5.78 18.84 12.15
C VAL A 95 6.26 19.68 10.96
N PRO A 96 7.58 19.89 10.78
CA PRO A 96 8.09 20.59 9.63
C PRO A 96 7.66 19.90 8.33
N PRO A 97 7.18 20.64 7.32
CA PRO A 97 6.71 20.04 6.08
C PRO A 97 7.90 19.53 5.27
N LEU A 98 7.92 18.21 5.01
CA LEU A 98 8.86 17.60 4.06
C LEU A 98 8.32 17.58 2.63
N PHE A 99 7.01 17.66 2.45
CA PHE A 99 6.27 17.73 1.19
C PHE A 99 4.92 18.43 1.47
N PRO A 100 4.11 18.79 0.44
CA PRO A 100 2.86 19.49 0.68
C PRO A 100 1.94 18.71 1.63
N ALA A 101 1.38 19.40 2.63
CA ALA A 101 0.64 18.77 3.71
C ALA A 101 -0.72 18.19 3.28
N ASN A 102 -1.24 18.53 2.12
CA ASN A 102 -2.44 17.90 1.58
C ASN A 102 -2.47 18.00 0.06
N GLY A 103 -3.33 17.19 -0.54
CA GLY A 103 -3.55 17.19 -1.98
C GLY A 103 -4.27 15.92 -2.41
N TYR A 104 -4.03 15.54 -3.66
CA TYR A 104 -4.55 14.32 -4.27
C TYR A 104 -3.42 13.35 -4.54
N TRP A 105 -3.70 12.05 -4.56
CA TRP A 105 -2.67 11.04 -4.72
C TRP A 105 -3.06 9.99 -5.75
N LYS A 106 -2.05 9.30 -6.29
CA LYS A 106 -2.23 8.15 -7.18
C LYS A 106 -1.01 7.25 -7.11
N LEU A 107 -1.22 5.95 -7.26
CA LEU A 107 -0.11 5.00 -7.40
C LEU A 107 0.32 4.88 -8.87
N SER A 108 1.59 4.60 -9.09
CA SER A 108 2.07 4.18 -10.41
C SER A 108 1.44 2.87 -10.88
N SER A 109 0.97 2.06 -9.93
CA SER A 109 0.26 0.80 -10.16
C SER A 109 -0.66 0.48 -8.99
N ALA A 110 -1.86 -0.01 -9.28
CA ALA A 110 -2.80 -0.50 -8.27
C ALA A 110 -2.37 -1.83 -7.62
N PHE A 111 -1.44 -2.55 -8.26
CA PHE A 111 -0.93 -3.86 -7.81
C PHE A 111 0.60 -3.89 -7.75
N GLN A 112 1.15 -4.90 -7.06
CA GLN A 112 2.60 -5.14 -7.05
C GLN A 112 3.12 -5.38 -8.47
N GLN A 113 4.27 -4.79 -8.79
CA GLN A 113 4.87 -4.94 -10.10
C GLN A 113 5.63 -6.28 -10.18
N PRO A 114 5.42 -7.10 -11.24
CA PRO A 114 6.10 -8.39 -11.39
C PRO A 114 7.62 -8.29 -11.51
N ASN A 115 8.12 -7.13 -11.95
CA ASN A 115 9.56 -6.85 -12.14
C ASN A 115 10.27 -6.45 -10.84
N GLY A 116 9.56 -6.37 -9.70
CA GLY A 116 10.11 -5.95 -8.42
C GLY A 116 10.37 -4.45 -8.30
N GLU A 117 9.92 -3.64 -9.25
CA GLU A 117 10.00 -2.18 -9.12
C GLU A 117 9.06 -1.70 -8.01
N ALA A 118 9.58 -0.81 -7.15
CA ALA A 118 8.80 -0.20 -6.10
C ALA A 118 7.66 0.64 -6.71
N VAL A 119 6.45 0.47 -6.17
CA VAL A 119 5.32 1.31 -6.54
C VAL A 119 5.59 2.73 -6.07
N LYS A 120 5.31 3.71 -6.94
CA LYS A 120 5.43 5.12 -6.61
C LYS A 120 4.07 5.67 -6.20
N ILE A 121 4.08 6.62 -5.28
CA ILE A 121 2.94 7.43 -4.90
C ILE A 121 3.19 8.83 -5.45
N TYR A 122 2.39 9.23 -6.43
CA TYR A 122 2.41 10.57 -6.99
C TYR A 122 1.46 11.46 -6.20
N LEU A 123 1.95 12.61 -5.76
CA LEU A 123 1.17 13.64 -5.06
C LEU A 123 0.85 14.77 -6.03
N TYR A 124 -0.36 15.32 -5.94
CA TYR A 124 -0.90 16.33 -6.86
C TYR A 124 -1.59 17.46 -6.11
N SER A 125 -1.56 18.66 -6.68
CA SER A 125 -2.30 19.81 -6.14
C SER A 125 -3.77 19.90 -6.59
N ASP A 126 -4.16 19.14 -7.61
CA ASP A 126 -5.48 19.23 -8.24
C ASP A 126 -6.20 17.87 -8.33
N ALA A 127 -7.54 17.90 -8.25
CA ALA A 127 -8.38 16.70 -8.28
C ALA A 127 -8.29 15.91 -9.60
N GLN A 128 -7.95 16.60 -10.69
CA GLN A 128 -7.74 15.97 -12.01
C GLN A 128 -6.38 15.26 -12.10
N LYS A 129 -5.53 15.38 -11.07
CA LYS A 129 -4.21 14.73 -10.96
C LYS A 129 -3.30 15.10 -12.14
N THR A 130 -3.24 16.40 -12.48
CA THR A 130 -2.47 16.91 -13.63
C THR A 130 -1.19 17.63 -13.22
N LEU A 131 -1.16 18.24 -12.04
CA LEU A 131 -0.04 19.00 -11.50
C LEU A 131 0.61 18.23 -10.35
N MET A 132 1.61 17.41 -10.69
CA MET A 132 2.36 16.63 -9.71
C MET A 132 3.24 17.55 -8.86
N THR A 133 3.16 17.42 -7.54
CA THR A 133 3.88 18.23 -6.56
C THR A 133 5.05 17.49 -5.92
N ASP A 134 4.91 16.18 -5.70
CA ASP A 134 5.99 15.34 -5.17
C ASP A 134 5.82 13.87 -5.57
N GLU A 135 6.87 13.08 -5.37
CA GLU A 135 6.89 11.62 -5.60
C GLU A 135 7.42 10.94 -4.34
N LEU A 136 6.63 10.03 -3.77
CA LEU A 136 7.08 9.10 -2.73
C LEU A 136 7.23 7.70 -3.34
N ARG A 137 8.07 6.87 -2.73
CA ARG A 137 8.19 5.46 -3.05
C ARG A 137 7.54 4.65 -1.94
N LEU A 138 6.68 3.71 -2.32
CA LEU A 138 6.14 2.72 -1.41
C LEU A 138 7.14 1.56 -1.33
N VAL A 139 7.97 1.58 -0.29
CA VAL A 139 9.04 0.60 -0.05
C VAL A 139 8.47 -0.69 0.54
N ALA A 140 7.50 -0.56 1.44
CA ALA A 140 6.78 -1.69 2.02
C ALA A 140 5.27 -1.39 2.01
N VAL A 141 4.50 -2.29 1.39
CA VAL A 141 3.04 -2.18 1.29
C VAL A 141 2.40 -2.70 2.56
N PRO A 142 1.34 -2.04 3.07
CA PRO A 142 0.56 -2.58 4.16
C PRO A 142 0.13 -4.02 3.95
N GLY A 143 0.34 -4.83 4.98
CA GLY A 143 -0.06 -6.23 5.02
C GLY A 143 -0.63 -6.58 6.38
N SER A 144 -0.44 -7.82 6.83
CA SER A 144 -0.98 -8.31 8.12
C SER A 144 -0.48 -7.56 9.35
N ASN A 145 0.69 -6.93 9.27
CA ASN A 145 1.30 -6.23 10.40
C ASN A 145 0.89 -4.75 10.46
N GLU A 146 0.01 -4.30 9.56
CA GLU A 146 -0.50 -2.92 9.51
C GLU A 146 0.61 -1.86 9.53
N GLN A 147 1.70 -2.15 8.81
CA GLN A 147 2.86 -1.30 8.67
C GLN A 147 3.13 -0.98 7.21
N MET A 148 3.57 0.24 6.96
CA MET A 148 4.12 0.62 5.66
C MET A 148 5.43 1.36 5.79
N GLU A 149 6.18 1.37 4.69
CA GLU A 149 7.38 2.18 4.58
C GLU A 149 7.29 3.05 3.33
N LEU A 150 7.39 4.36 3.54
CA LEU A 150 7.44 5.36 2.48
C LEU A 150 8.86 5.93 2.39
N GLN A 151 9.30 6.27 1.19
CA GLN A 151 10.57 6.96 0.97
C GLN A 151 10.38 8.21 0.11
N LEU A 152 10.82 9.35 0.62
CA LEU A 152 11.01 10.58 -0.16
C LEU A 152 12.48 10.69 -0.57
N VAL A 153 12.76 10.94 -1.84
CA VAL A 153 14.14 11.14 -2.34
C VAL A 153 14.26 12.52 -2.97
N ARG A 154 15.10 13.37 -2.38
CA ARG A 154 15.42 14.66 -2.98
C ARG A 154 16.60 14.51 -3.93
N LYS A 155 16.43 15.10 -5.11
CA LYS A 155 17.42 15.04 -6.19
C LYS A 155 17.80 16.44 -6.63
N SER A 156 19.06 16.61 -6.97
CA SER A 156 19.59 17.77 -7.69
C SER A 156 20.22 17.27 -8.97
N GLU A 157 19.82 17.82 -10.12
CA GLU A 157 20.30 17.39 -11.44
C GLU A 157 20.18 15.87 -11.69
N GLY A 158 19.15 15.24 -11.12
CA GLY A 158 18.90 13.79 -11.22
C GLY A 158 19.67 12.93 -10.23
N ILE A 159 20.61 13.50 -9.48
CA ILE A 159 21.42 12.82 -8.45
C ILE A 159 20.73 12.95 -7.10
N ALA A 160 20.50 11.84 -6.42
CA ALA A 160 19.96 11.83 -5.06
C ALA A 160 21.00 12.37 -4.08
N PHE A 161 20.61 13.31 -3.22
CA PHE A 161 21.50 13.87 -2.19
C PHE A 161 20.99 13.65 -0.77
N VAL A 162 19.67 13.56 -0.58
CA VAL A 162 19.08 13.16 0.70
C VAL A 162 17.85 12.30 0.47
N SER A 163 17.66 11.28 1.29
CA SER A 163 16.41 10.53 1.36
C SER A 163 15.84 10.51 2.77
N TYR A 164 14.52 10.38 2.86
CA TYR A 164 13.77 10.24 4.10
C TYR A 164 12.98 8.94 4.03
N SER A 165 13.22 8.02 4.96
CA SER A 165 12.45 6.79 5.13
C SER A 165 11.49 6.95 6.32
N PHE A 166 10.20 6.85 6.03
CA PHE A 166 9.11 6.91 6.99
C PHE A 166 8.61 5.50 7.23
N LYS A 167 8.76 5.01 8.46
CA LYS A 167 8.08 3.79 8.90
C LYS A 167 6.81 4.18 9.61
N LEU A 168 5.68 3.69 9.11
CA LEU A 168 4.36 4.06 9.57
C LEU A 168 3.60 2.82 10.05
N ASN A 169 2.70 3.01 11.01
CA ASN A 169 1.73 2.02 11.44
C ASN A 169 0.31 2.57 11.31
N ALA A 170 -0.66 1.68 11.08
CA ALA A 170 -2.07 2.06 11.09
C ALA A 170 -2.45 2.65 12.46
N VAL A 171 -3.27 3.70 12.44
CA VAL A 171 -3.87 4.33 13.62
C VAL A 171 -5.33 3.91 13.64
N ASN A 172 -5.68 3.11 14.64
CA ASN A 172 -7.06 2.70 14.92
C ASN A 172 -7.88 3.82 15.58
#